data_AF-A0A1E9AA53-F1
#
_entry.id   AF-A0A1E9AA53-F1
#
_cell.length_a   1.000
_cell.length_b   1.000
_cell.length_c   1.000
_cell.angle_alpha   90.00
_cell.angle_beta   90.00
_cell.angle_gamma   90.00
#
_symmetry.space_group_name_H-M   'P 1'
#
loop_
_entity.id
_entity.type
_entity.pdbx_description
1 polymer ?
#
loop_
_entity_poly.entity_id
_entity_poly.type
_entity_poly.pdbx_seq_one_letter_code
_entity_poly.pdbx_strand_id
1 'polypeptide(L)' 'MLITSTQAKAIRRKQADKKLTAKQAGEEIGVTQVTYRKIRDGGEVKPSIYQKAMEWLAEDY' A
#
# COMPACT_ATOMS: atom_id res chain seq x y z
N MET A 1 -11.23 4.41 6.09
CA MET A 1 -11.50 3.32 5.12
C MET A 1 -10.66 2.12 5.50
N LEU A 2 -11.26 0.93 5.43
CA LEU A 2 -10.65 -0.31 5.84
C LEU A 2 -9.88 -0.94 4.67
N ILE A 3 -8.59 -1.21 4.88
CA ILE A 3 -7.84 -2.07 3.96
C ILE A 3 -8.09 -3.51 4.38
N THR A 4 -8.74 -4.26 3.50
CA THR A 4 -9.03 -5.68 3.71
C THR A 4 -7.76 -6.52 3.66
N SER A 5 -7.79 -7.71 4.26
CA SER A 5 -6.67 -8.66 4.22
C SER A 5 -6.26 -9.03 2.78
N THR A 6 -7.23 -9.09 1.86
CA THR A 6 -7.01 -9.36 0.43
C THR A 6 -6.24 -8.22 -0.24
N GLN A 7 -6.65 -6.97 -0.01
CA GLN A 7 -5.95 -5.78 -0.53
C GLN A 7 -4.53 -5.68 0.05
N ALA A 8 -4.39 -5.85 1.36
CA ALA A 8 -3.10 -5.89 2.03
C ALA A 8 -2.18 -6.98 1.45
N LYS A 9 -2.73 -8.16 1.12
CA LYS A 9 -1.98 -9.24 0.46
C LYS A 9 -1.55 -8.86 -0.97
N ALA A 10 -2.39 -8.21 -1.75
CA ALA A 10 -2.05 -7.73 -3.08
C ALA A 10 -0.93 -6.68 -3.03
N ILE A 11 -0.98 -5.74 -2.09
CA ILE A 11 0.07 -4.73 -1.87
C ILE A 11 1.41 -5.39 -1.50
N ARG A 12 1.42 -6.41 -0.63
CA ARG A 12 2.63 -7.18 -0.30
C ARG A 12 3.23 -7.87 -1.52
N ARG A 13 2.39 -8.43 -2.40
CA ARG A 13 2.84 -9.09 -3.64
C ARG A 13 3.47 -8.08 -4.60
N LYS A 14 2.78 -6.98 -4.91
CA LYS A 14 3.30 -5.91 -5.76
C LYS A 14 4.63 -5.33 -5.24
N GLN A 15 4.75 -5.18 -3.92
CA GLN A 15 6.02 -4.78 -3.29
C GLN A 15 7.14 -5.80 -3.56
N ALA A 16 6.86 -7.09 -3.43
CA ALA A 16 7.81 -8.17 -3.66
C ALA A 16 8.20 -8.30 -5.14
N ASP A 17 7.21 -8.19 -6.04
CA ASP A 17 7.41 -8.25 -7.49
C ASP A 17 8.33 -7.12 -7.97
N LYS A 18 8.12 -5.91 -7.46
CA LYS A 18 8.99 -4.75 -7.73
C LYS A 18 10.29 -4.73 -6.89
N LYS A 19 10.49 -5.68 -5.98
CA LYS A 19 11.64 -5.76 -5.04
C LYS A 19 11.86 -4.47 -4.23
N LEU A 20 10.78 -3.81 -3.83
CA LEU A 20 10.83 -2.52 -3.11
C LEU A 20 11.00 -2.72 -1.61
N THR A 21 11.75 -1.82 -0.98
CA THR A 21 11.70 -1.67 0.48
C THR A 21 10.40 -1.00 0.91
N ALA A 22 10.00 -1.17 2.17
CA ALA A 22 8.82 -0.50 2.73
C ALA A 22 8.92 1.04 2.67
N LYS A 23 10.15 1.59 2.60
CA LYS A 23 10.36 3.03 2.44
C LYS A 23 10.06 3.44 1.00
N GLN A 24 10.66 2.76 0.02
CA GLN A 24 10.46 3.03 -1.40
C GLN A 24 9.00 2.83 -1.84
N ALA A 25 8.34 1.75 -1.40
CA ALA A 25 6.92 1.55 -1.70
C ALA A 25 6.04 2.63 -1.09
N GLY A 26 6.39 3.13 0.11
CA GLY A 26 5.74 4.30 0.70
C GLY A 26 5.93 5.55 -0.15
N GLU A 27 7.15 5.80 -0.62
CA GLU A 27 7.49 6.94 -1.49
C GLU A 27 6.72 6.88 -2.82
N GLU A 28 6.62 5.72 -3.48
CA GLU A 28 5.82 5.54 -4.71
C GLU A 28 4.34 5.83 -4.48
N ILE A 29 3.77 5.37 -3.36
CA ILE A 29 2.37 5.65 -2.98
C ILE A 29 2.20 7.12 -2.52
N GLY A 30 3.28 7.85 -2.23
CA GLY A 30 3.23 9.19 -1.66
C GLY A 30 2.78 9.23 -0.20
N VAL A 31 3.26 8.26 0.60
CA VAL A 31 3.03 8.10 2.04
C VAL A 31 4.32 7.80 2.79
N THR A 32 4.31 7.95 4.12
CA THR A 32 5.47 7.62 4.95
C THR A 32 5.64 6.10 5.12
N GLN A 33 6.87 5.63 5.37
CA GLN A 33 7.15 4.21 5.64
C GLN A 33 6.27 3.63 6.77
N VAL A 34 6.00 4.41 7.83
CA VAL A 34 5.15 3.98 8.96
C VAL A 34 3.72 3.76 8.50
N THR A 35 3.20 4.67 7.66
CA THR A 35 1.87 4.56 7.07
C THR A 35 1.79 3.36 6.14
N TYR A 36 2.83 3.15 5.32
CA TYR A 36 2.93 1.99 4.45
C TYR A 36 2.88 0.67 5.21
N ARG A 37 3.57 0.54 6.35
CA ARG A 37 3.50 -0.66 7.18
C ARG A 37 2.06 -0.96 7.64
N LYS A 38 1.29 0.07 8.04
CA LYS A 38 -0.13 -0.09 8.39
C LYS A 38 -0.98 -0.58 7.20
N ILE A 39 -0.77 0.02 6.02
CA ILE A 39 -1.44 -0.39 4.77
C ILE A 39 -1.13 -1.85 4.45
N ARG A 40 0.15 -2.20 4.50
CA ARG A 40 0.67 -3.54 4.24
C ARG A 40 0.08 -4.55 5.21
N ASP A 41 -0.02 -4.20 6.49
CA ASP A 41 -0.49 -5.12 7.53
C ASP A 41 -2.02 -5.30 7.48
N GLY A 42 -2.73 -4.28 7.00
CA GLY A 42 -4.19 -4.23 6.94
C GLY A 42 -4.76 -3.50 8.14
N GLY A 43 -5.88 -2.81 7.95
CA GLY A 43 -6.51 -2.01 9.01
C GLY A 43 -7.09 -0.69 8.51
N GLU A 44 -7.52 0.14 9.46
CA GLU A 44 -8.14 1.41 9.15
C GLU A 44 -7.11 2.49 8.83
N VAL A 45 -7.34 3.16 7.70
CA VAL A 45 -6.54 4.30 7.25
C VAL A 45 -7.44 5.46 6.82
N LYS A 46 -6.87 6.66 6.73
CA LYS A 46 -7.58 7.83 6.20
C LYS A 46 -8.03 7.56 4.75
N PRO A 47 -9.19 8.07 4.31
CA PRO A 47 -9.68 7.86 2.94
C PRO A 47 -8.67 8.27 1.86
N SER A 48 -7.95 9.38 2.04
CA SER A 48 -6.91 9.84 1.11
C SER A 48 -5.75 8.85 0.98
N ILE A 49 -5.37 8.18 2.06
CA ILE A 49 -4.31 7.17 2.09
C ILE A 49 -4.80 5.89 1.41
N TYR A 50 -6.05 5.51 1.68
CA TYR A 50 -6.69 4.36 1.04
C TYR A 50 -6.72 4.55 -0.48
N GLN A 51 -7.17 5.71 -0.95
CA GLN A 51 -7.24 6.03 -2.37
C GLN A 51 -5.87 5.90 -3.05
N LYS A 52 -4.84 6.56 -2.51
CA LYS A 52 -3.46 6.46 -3.04
C LYS A 52 -2.95 5.02 -3.11
N ALA A 53 -3.23 4.21 -2.07
CA ALA A 53 -2.81 2.82 -2.03
C ALA A 53 -3.54 1.95 -3.08
N MET A 54 -4.81 2.24 -3.36
CA MET A 54 -5.58 1.53 -4.39
C MET A 54 -5.18 1.98 -5.80
N GLU A 55 -4.93 3.27 -6.01
CA GLU A 55 -4.41 3.81 -7.27
C GLU A 55 -3.06 3.18 -7.61
N TRP A 56 -2.12 3.19 -6.66
CA TRP A 56 -0.83 2.52 -6.82
C TRP A 56 -0.98 1.02 -7.06
N LEU A 57 -1.98 0.36 -6.48
CA LEU A 57 -2.24 -1.06 -6.75
C LEU A 57 -2.79 -1.27 -8.18
N ALA A 58 -3.63 -0.36 -8.67
CA ALA A 58 -4.28 -0.42 -9.97
C ALA A 58 -3.37 -0.03 -11.16
N GLU A 59 -2.31 0.76 -10.93
CA GLU A 59 -1.36 1.21 -11.97
C GLU A 59 -0.64 0.09 -12.77
N ASP A 60 -0.84 -1.20 -12.45
CA ASP A 60 -0.31 -2.31 -13.27
C ASP A 60 -1.26 -2.75 -14.41
N TYR A 61 -2.33 -1.99 -14.69
CA TYR A 61 -3.34 -2.32 -15.71
C TYR A 61 -3.55 -1.20 -16.74
#